data_AF-A0A661P2M5-F1
#
_entry.id   AF-A0A661P2M5-F1
#
_cell.length_a   1.000
_cell.length_b   1.000
_cell.length_c   1.000
_cell.angle_alpha   90.00
_cell.angle_beta   90.00
_cell.angle_gamma   90.00
#
_symmetry.space_group_name_H-M   'P 1'
#
loop_
_entity.id
_entity.type
_entity.pdbx_description
1 polymer ?
#
loop_
_entity_poly.entity_id
_entity_poly.type
_entity_poly.pdbx_seq_one_letter_code
_entity_poly.pdbx_strand_id
1 'polypeptide(L)'
;MRESGDHRGPKGLHGGAPGAPRGLLRPLRPVQAHCNHEEDGDGGQVMDARDRVMDRGTESVQPPQKRLYVTPDKCTACRTCELACAFRHSRSAVQPQASRITAHVIVPDEHNVPLVCLQCDDAACVAACPVGALGRNAETGAIEVTTAKCVGCRQCVAACPFGQMRFDDRKLLAFKCDLCGGDNPSCAAFCPTGALVWR
;
A
#
# COMPACT_ATOMS: atom_id res chain seq x y z
N MET A 1 -18.42 -14.83 -64.99
CA MET A 1 -17.44 -14.22 -64.07
C MET A 1 -17.09 -15.29 -63.03
N ARG A 2 -15.87 -15.87 -63.01
CA ARG A 2 -14.69 -15.40 -62.25
C ARG A 2 -15.02 -15.35 -60.73
N GLU A 3 -14.38 -16.06 -59.80
CA GLU A 3 -13.02 -16.61 -59.72
C GLU A 3 -12.92 -17.81 -58.75
N SER A 4 -11.91 -18.64 -59.00
CA SER A 4 -11.31 -19.63 -58.11
C SER A 4 -10.18 -18.97 -57.31
N GLY A 5 -10.03 -19.27 -56.02
CA GLY A 5 -8.86 -18.89 -55.21
C GLY A 5 -8.92 -19.55 -53.83
N ASP A 6 -8.34 -20.73 -53.66
CA ASP A 6 -6.96 -20.94 -53.18
C ASP A 6 -6.76 -20.57 -51.69
N HIS A 7 -7.20 -21.48 -50.81
CA HIS A 7 -6.86 -21.45 -49.38
C HIS A 7 -5.43 -21.94 -49.17
N ARG A 8 -4.46 -21.02 -49.31
CA ARG A 8 -3.10 -21.20 -48.76
C ARG A 8 -2.99 -20.49 -47.42
N GLY A 9 -3.05 -21.28 -46.34
CA GLY A 9 -2.72 -20.82 -44.99
C GLY A 9 -1.27 -20.29 -44.91
N PRO A 10 -1.01 -19.27 -44.08
CA PRO A 10 0.32 -18.71 -43.96
C PRO A 10 1.28 -19.70 -43.29
N LYS A 11 2.32 -20.04 -44.04
CA LYS A 11 3.46 -20.87 -43.64
C LYS A 11 4.17 -20.23 -42.44
N GLY A 12 4.61 -21.09 -41.52
CA GLY A 12 5.34 -20.71 -40.31
C GLY A 12 6.54 -19.81 -40.56
N LEU A 13 6.66 -18.78 -39.73
CA LEU A 13 7.81 -17.91 -39.64
C LEU A 13 8.70 -18.40 -38.49
N HIS A 14 9.58 -19.37 -38.77
CA HIS A 14 10.74 -19.62 -37.92
C HIS A 14 11.82 -18.60 -38.27
N GLY A 15 11.68 -17.39 -37.72
CA GLY A 15 12.72 -16.37 -37.71
C GLY A 15 13.62 -16.57 -36.48
N GLY A 16 14.78 -17.17 -36.68
CA GLY A 16 15.82 -17.26 -35.65
C GLY A 16 16.33 -15.86 -35.28
N ALA A 17 16.40 -15.59 -33.98
CA ALA A 17 17.03 -14.37 -33.46
C ALA A 17 18.54 -14.39 -33.80
N PRO A 18 19.13 -13.27 -34.28
CA PRO A 18 20.56 -13.19 -34.47
C PRO A 18 21.25 -13.27 -33.10
N GLY A 19 22.18 -14.22 -32.98
CA GLY A 19 22.92 -14.51 -31.76
C GLY A 19 23.69 -13.29 -31.25
N ALA A 20 23.52 -13.00 -29.96
CA ALA A 20 24.35 -12.05 -29.24
C ALA A 20 25.83 -12.46 -29.32
N PRO A 21 26.78 -11.53 -29.51
CA PRO A 21 28.20 -11.86 -29.52
C PRO A 21 28.59 -12.41 -28.14
N ARG A 22 29.01 -13.69 -28.14
CA ARG A 22 29.65 -14.34 -27.00
C ARG A 22 30.95 -13.59 -26.70
N GLY A 23 31.00 -12.80 -25.63
CA GLY A 23 32.29 -12.22 -25.22
C GLY A 23 32.34 -11.04 -24.24
N LEU A 24 31.24 -10.55 -23.67
CA LEU A 24 31.32 -9.39 -22.75
C LEU A 24 30.39 -9.54 -21.53
N LEU A 25 30.51 -10.63 -20.77
CA LEU A 25 30.16 -10.60 -19.35
C LEU A 25 31.38 -10.10 -18.58
N ARG A 26 31.39 -8.82 -18.19
CA ARG A 26 32.32 -8.37 -17.13
C ARG A 26 31.94 -9.12 -15.85
N PRO A 27 32.91 -9.69 -15.10
CA PRO A 27 32.61 -10.31 -13.83
C PRO A 27 32.00 -9.25 -12.91
N LEU A 28 30.85 -9.57 -12.31
CA LEU A 28 30.29 -8.80 -11.21
C LEU A 28 31.35 -8.81 -10.10
N ARG A 29 31.87 -7.63 -9.76
CA ARG A 29 32.76 -7.48 -8.60
C ARG A 29 31.96 -7.91 -7.36
N PRO A 30 32.54 -8.74 -6.47
CA PRO A 30 31.87 -9.06 -5.22
C PRO A 30 31.67 -7.76 -4.43
N VAL A 31 30.42 -7.47 -4.07
CA VAL A 31 30.11 -6.52 -3.00
C VAL A 31 30.68 -7.13 -1.72
N GLN A 32 31.87 -6.69 -1.32
CA GLN A 32 32.38 -6.96 0.01
C GLN A 32 31.51 -6.17 1.00
N ALA A 33 30.68 -6.91 1.74
CA ALA A 33 30.05 -6.42 2.95
C ALA A 33 31.15 -6.22 4.00
N HIS A 34 31.63 -4.98 4.11
CA HIS A 34 32.48 -4.58 5.23
C HIS A 34 31.57 -4.10 6.36
N CYS A 35 31.20 -5.04 7.24
CA CYS A 35 30.70 -4.70 8.57
C CYS A 35 31.90 -4.34 9.43
N ASN A 36 32.27 -3.06 9.50
CA ASN A 36 33.27 -2.59 10.44
C ASN A 36 32.66 -2.62 11.86
N HIS A 37 33.01 -3.64 12.63
CA HIS A 37 33.05 -3.56 14.09
C HIS A 37 34.37 -2.89 14.47
N GLU A 38 34.30 -1.71 15.03
CA GLU A 38 35.37 -1.16 15.86
C GLU A 38 34.87 -1.24 17.30
N GLU A 39 35.33 -2.26 18.02
CA GLU A 39 35.36 -2.24 19.48
C GLU A 39 36.63 -1.51 19.87
N ASP A 40 36.50 -0.33 20.46
CA ASP A 40 37.52 0.27 21.32
C ASP A 40 36.79 1.04 22.42
N GLY A 41 36.87 0.50 23.64
CA GLY A 41 36.44 1.20 24.85
C GLY A 41 37.63 1.91 25.49
N ASP A 42 37.37 3.06 26.12
CA ASP A 42 38.06 3.51 27.34
C ASP A 42 37.30 4.67 27.98
N GLY A 43 37.26 4.68 29.32
CA GLY A 43 37.62 5.89 30.06
C GLY A 43 36.53 6.93 30.25
N GLY A 44 35.77 6.76 31.33
CA GLY A 44 34.73 7.69 31.73
C GLY A 44 35.21 9.09 32.13
N GLN A 45 34.26 10.01 32.13
CA GLN A 45 34.23 11.12 33.07
C GLN A 45 32.81 11.24 33.62
N VAL A 46 32.67 10.94 34.90
CA VAL A 46 31.52 11.30 35.72
C VAL A 46 31.41 12.82 35.73
N MET A 47 30.40 13.35 35.05
CA MET A 47 30.07 14.77 35.08
C MET A 47 28.79 14.99 35.88
N ASP A 48 28.93 15.93 36.80
CA ASP A 48 28.05 16.46 37.82
C ASP A 48 26.54 16.43 37.51
N ALA A 49 25.74 16.00 38.50
CA ALA A 49 24.30 15.85 38.46
C ALA A 49 23.52 17.19 38.54
N ARG A 50 24.01 18.25 37.88
CA ARG A 50 23.44 19.61 38.00
C ARG A 50 23.29 20.42 36.72
N ASP A 51 23.60 19.87 35.55
CA ASP A 51 23.44 20.63 34.30
C ASP A 51 22.82 19.78 33.18
N ARG A 52 21.49 19.79 33.11
CA ARG A 52 20.65 19.47 31.93
C ARG A 52 19.17 19.69 32.26
N VAL A 53 18.84 20.92 32.65
CA VAL A 53 17.46 21.40 32.47
C VAL A 53 17.29 21.64 30.97
N MET A 54 16.75 20.67 30.23
CA MET A 54 16.04 20.81 28.94
C MET A 54 15.41 19.46 28.55
N ASP A 55 14.48 18.98 29.39
CA ASP A 55 13.41 18.11 28.90
C ASP A 55 12.11 18.90 29.01
N ARG A 56 11.84 19.71 27.98
CA ARG A 56 10.47 20.05 27.63
C ARG A 56 10.15 19.27 26.37
N GLY A 57 10.19 17.94 26.49
CA GLY A 57 9.44 17.05 25.62
C GLY A 57 8.00 17.54 25.58
N THR A 58 7.65 18.21 24.48
CA THR A 58 6.27 18.33 24.05
C THR A 58 5.85 16.92 23.66
N GLU A 59 5.49 16.10 24.64
CA GLU A 59 4.77 14.87 24.40
C GLU A 59 3.46 15.30 23.75
N SER A 60 3.41 15.20 22.42
CA SER A 60 2.23 15.54 21.66
C SER A 60 1.17 14.52 22.06
N VAL A 61 0.30 14.88 22.99
CA VAL A 61 -0.86 14.09 23.38
C VAL A 61 -1.73 13.96 22.13
N GLN A 62 -1.53 12.88 21.38
CA GLN A 62 -2.33 12.57 20.20
C GLN A 62 -3.75 12.28 20.72
N PRO A 63 -4.79 12.98 20.23
CA PRO A 63 -6.16 12.75 20.70
C PRO A 63 -6.55 11.29 20.46
N PRO A 64 -7.49 10.72 21.24
CA PRO A 64 -7.90 9.32 21.09
C PRO A 64 -8.44 9.09 19.68
N GLN A 65 -7.64 8.48 18.83
CA GLN A 65 -7.96 8.28 17.43
C GLN A 65 -8.92 7.10 17.30
N LYS A 66 -10.13 7.37 16.80
CA LYS A 66 -11.08 6.31 16.40
C LYS A 66 -10.41 5.43 15.35
N ARG A 67 -10.68 4.12 15.41
CA ARG A 67 -10.11 3.12 14.51
C ARG A 67 -11.21 2.31 13.84
N LEU A 68 -10.88 1.80 12.65
CA LEU A 68 -11.71 0.85 11.95
C LEU A 68 -11.36 -0.56 12.42
N TYR A 69 -12.28 -1.19 13.15
CA TYR A 69 -12.14 -2.55 13.64
C TYR A 69 -12.71 -3.54 12.62
N VAL A 70 -11.96 -4.61 12.35
CA VAL A 70 -12.36 -5.71 11.47
C VAL A 70 -12.59 -6.95 12.33
N THR A 71 -13.77 -7.55 12.22
CA THR A 71 -14.12 -8.83 12.87
C THR A 71 -14.43 -9.86 11.78
N PRO A 72 -13.45 -10.69 11.36
CA PRO A 72 -13.60 -11.64 10.27
C PRO A 72 -14.78 -12.62 10.45
N ASP A 73 -15.00 -13.10 11.68
CA ASP A 73 -16.06 -14.08 12.00
C ASP A 73 -17.48 -13.59 11.70
N LYS A 74 -17.66 -12.28 11.56
CA LYS A 74 -18.96 -11.67 11.21
C LYS A 74 -19.09 -11.40 9.72
N CYS A 75 -18.05 -11.65 8.92
CA CYS A 75 -18.07 -11.32 7.51
C CYS A 75 -18.78 -12.41 6.70
N THR A 76 -19.83 -12.03 6.00
CA THR A 76 -20.57 -12.92 5.07
C THR A 76 -20.15 -12.74 3.61
N ALA A 77 -19.07 -12.00 3.35
CA ALA A 77 -18.62 -11.61 2.01
C ALA A 77 -19.74 -11.02 1.11
N CYS A 78 -20.72 -10.32 1.68
CA CYS A 78 -21.79 -9.65 0.93
C CYS A 78 -21.31 -8.50 0.02
N ARG A 79 -20.03 -8.08 0.15
CA ARG A 79 -19.37 -7.02 -0.64
C ARG A 79 -20.03 -5.64 -0.59
N THR A 80 -20.99 -5.41 0.30
CA THR A 80 -21.61 -4.09 0.50
C THR A 80 -20.56 -3.02 0.85
N CYS A 81 -19.55 -3.40 1.62
CA CYS A 81 -18.44 -2.50 1.98
C CYS A 81 -17.59 -2.09 0.77
N GLU A 82 -17.37 -2.98 -0.21
CA GLU A 82 -16.66 -2.67 -1.45
C GLU A 82 -17.46 -1.68 -2.29
N LEU A 83 -18.75 -1.93 -2.47
CA LEU A 83 -19.64 -1.07 -3.23
C LEU A 83 -19.76 0.31 -2.60
N ALA A 84 -19.96 0.39 -1.27
CA ALA A 84 -20.03 1.64 -0.54
C ALA A 84 -18.73 2.45 -0.66
N CYS A 85 -17.58 1.79 -0.55
CA CYS A 85 -16.28 2.43 -0.72
C CYS A 85 -16.08 2.91 -2.16
N ALA A 86 -16.35 2.07 -3.15
CA ALA A 86 -16.28 2.45 -4.57
C ALA A 86 -17.17 3.65 -4.87
N PHE A 87 -18.41 3.66 -4.38
CA PHE A 87 -19.35 4.77 -4.55
C PHE A 87 -18.81 6.07 -3.95
N ARG A 88 -18.32 6.04 -2.69
CA ARG A 88 -17.75 7.21 -2.00
C ARG A 88 -16.58 7.85 -2.77
N HIS A 89 -15.83 7.05 -3.51
CA HIS A 89 -14.63 7.51 -4.22
C HIS A 89 -14.77 7.56 -5.74
N SER A 90 -15.98 7.32 -6.24
CA SER A 90 -16.34 7.52 -7.62
C SER A 90 -16.97 8.90 -7.78
N ARG A 91 -16.57 9.65 -8.82
CA ARG A 91 -17.14 10.99 -9.07
C ARG A 91 -18.52 10.96 -9.73
N SER A 92 -18.65 10.24 -10.85
CA SER A 92 -19.82 10.35 -11.75
C SER A 92 -20.56 9.03 -11.95
N ALA A 93 -19.88 7.89 -11.81
CA ALA A 93 -20.46 6.56 -11.91
C ALA A 93 -19.65 5.61 -11.03
N VAL A 94 -20.34 4.64 -10.39
CA VAL A 94 -19.68 3.64 -9.54
C VAL A 94 -18.64 2.88 -10.35
N GLN A 95 -17.39 3.03 -9.93
CA GLN A 95 -16.24 2.32 -10.47
C GLN A 95 -15.78 1.31 -9.42
N PRO A 96 -16.08 0.01 -9.55
CA PRO A 96 -15.68 -1.02 -8.58
C PRO A 96 -14.18 -0.98 -8.24
N GLN A 97 -13.34 -0.68 -9.23
CA GLN A 97 -11.88 -0.52 -9.10
C GLN A 97 -11.45 0.66 -8.24
N ALA A 98 -12.35 1.61 -7.92
CA ALA A 98 -12.09 2.70 -6.99
C ALA A 98 -12.23 2.27 -5.51
N SER A 99 -12.74 1.06 -5.25
CA SER A 99 -12.81 0.50 -3.91
C SER A 99 -11.41 0.40 -3.29
N ARG A 100 -11.31 0.78 -2.02
CA ARG A 100 -10.09 0.71 -1.19
C ARG A 100 -10.18 -0.38 -0.11
N ILE A 101 -11.15 -1.28 -0.24
CA ILE A 101 -11.39 -2.45 0.61
C ILE A 101 -11.74 -3.65 -0.27
N THR A 102 -11.38 -4.86 0.15
CA THR A 102 -11.69 -6.10 -0.56
C THR A 102 -12.11 -7.18 0.42
N ALA A 103 -13.29 -7.77 0.24
CA ALA A 103 -13.75 -8.94 0.99
C ALA A 103 -13.26 -10.21 0.30
N HIS A 104 -12.30 -10.88 0.91
CA HIS A 104 -11.80 -12.17 0.44
C HIS A 104 -12.68 -13.30 0.94
N VAL A 105 -13.06 -14.19 0.03
CA VAL A 105 -13.68 -15.48 0.34
C VAL A 105 -12.55 -16.51 0.36
N ILE A 106 -12.21 -17.02 1.54
CA ILE A 106 -11.18 -18.07 1.68
C ILE A 106 -11.85 -19.44 1.54
N VAL A 107 -12.91 -19.65 2.32
CA VAL A 107 -13.83 -20.78 2.22
C VAL A 107 -15.24 -20.20 2.17
N PRO A 108 -16.07 -20.58 1.18
CA PRO A 108 -17.48 -20.20 1.17
C PRO A 108 -18.12 -20.47 2.53
N ASP A 109 -18.83 -19.47 3.06
CA ASP A 109 -19.63 -19.55 4.30
C ASP A 109 -18.92 -19.76 5.65
N GLU A 110 -17.58 -19.92 5.67
CA GLU A 110 -16.88 -20.19 6.94
C GLU A 110 -15.73 -19.21 7.23
N HIS A 111 -15.04 -18.69 6.21
CA HIS A 111 -13.85 -17.86 6.43
C HIS A 111 -13.78 -16.74 5.39
N ASN A 112 -14.50 -15.65 5.67
CA ASN A 112 -14.42 -14.44 4.87
C ASN A 112 -13.69 -13.33 5.64
N VAL A 113 -12.84 -12.58 4.95
CA VAL A 113 -12.06 -11.52 5.60
C VAL A 113 -12.18 -10.23 4.80
N PRO A 114 -12.75 -9.15 5.37
CA PRO A 114 -12.63 -7.82 4.78
C PRO A 114 -11.20 -7.32 5.00
N LEU A 115 -10.44 -7.20 3.93
CA LEU A 115 -9.11 -6.61 3.93
C LEU A 115 -9.18 -5.13 3.57
N VAL A 116 -8.71 -4.29 4.49
CA VAL A 116 -8.63 -2.83 4.38
C VAL A 116 -7.28 -2.36 4.93
N CYS A 117 -6.82 -1.18 4.55
CA CYS A 117 -5.60 -0.60 5.09
C CYS A 117 -5.66 -0.51 6.63
N LEU A 118 -4.68 -1.10 7.30
CA LEU A 118 -4.60 -1.16 8.76
C LEU A 118 -4.17 0.17 9.42
N GLN A 119 -3.74 1.16 8.63
CA GLN A 119 -3.23 2.45 9.13
C GLN A 119 -2.09 2.30 10.15
N CYS A 120 -1.17 1.36 9.87
CA CYS A 120 -0.06 0.94 10.71
C CYS A 120 0.67 2.12 11.36
N ASP A 121 0.97 2.01 12.66
CA ASP A 121 1.67 3.06 13.41
C ASP A 121 3.07 3.29 12.82
N ASP A 122 3.82 2.20 12.61
CA ASP A 122 5.01 2.18 11.76
C ASP A 122 4.65 1.74 10.34
N ALA A 123 4.55 2.70 9.43
CA ALA A 123 4.04 2.50 8.09
C ALA A 123 5.17 2.38 7.06
N ALA A 124 5.50 1.15 6.69
CA ALA A 124 6.49 0.86 5.63
C ALA A 124 6.20 1.61 4.31
N CYS A 125 4.92 1.82 3.96
CA CYS A 125 4.54 2.57 2.76
C CYS A 125 4.90 4.06 2.85
N VAL A 126 4.87 4.66 4.04
CA VAL A 126 5.32 6.04 4.30
C VAL A 126 6.84 6.10 4.17
N ALA A 127 7.56 5.21 4.85
CA ALA A 127 9.02 5.15 4.83
C ALA A 127 9.58 4.91 3.41
N ALA A 128 8.90 4.10 2.60
CA ALA A 128 9.30 3.80 1.23
C ALA A 128 9.03 4.93 0.22
N CYS A 129 8.36 6.03 0.61
CA CYS A 129 8.00 7.09 -0.33
C CYS A 129 9.14 8.11 -0.49
N PRO A 130 9.85 8.15 -1.63
CA PRO A 130 11.03 9.02 -1.81
C PRO A 130 10.70 10.52 -1.89
N VAL A 131 9.43 10.86 -2.13
CA VAL A 131 8.95 12.24 -2.34
C VAL A 131 8.03 12.73 -1.22
N GLY A 132 7.85 11.94 -0.15
CA GLY A 132 7.00 12.32 0.97
C GLY A 132 5.54 12.59 0.58
N ALA A 133 5.00 11.81 -0.36
CA ALA A 133 3.60 11.89 -0.78
C ALA A 133 2.63 11.16 0.16
N LEU A 134 3.14 10.34 1.08
CA LEU A 134 2.37 9.63 2.09
C LEU A 134 2.67 10.23 3.47
N GLY A 135 1.64 10.48 4.26
CA GLY A 135 1.80 11.00 5.62
C GLY A 135 0.56 10.76 6.47
N ARG A 136 0.74 10.70 7.78
CA ARG A 136 -0.38 10.62 8.73
C ARG A 136 -0.96 12.01 8.96
N ASN A 137 -2.25 12.14 8.75
CA ASN A 137 -3.02 13.33 9.12
C ASN A 137 -3.22 13.32 10.65
N ALA A 138 -2.82 14.41 11.31
CA ALA A 138 -2.86 14.52 12.78
C ALA A 138 -4.29 14.64 13.34
N GLU A 139 -5.23 15.15 12.54
CA GLU A 139 -6.62 15.35 12.94
C GLU A 139 -7.44 14.07 12.75
N THR A 140 -7.25 13.39 11.62
CA THR A 140 -8.06 12.22 11.24
C THR A 140 -7.42 10.89 11.62
N GLY A 141 -6.12 10.89 11.94
CA GLY A 141 -5.32 9.70 12.16
C GLY A 141 -5.06 8.87 10.89
N ALA A 142 -5.64 9.24 9.74
CA ALA A 142 -5.49 8.51 8.50
C ALA A 142 -4.10 8.73 7.89
N ILE A 143 -3.48 7.67 7.37
CA ILE A 143 -2.39 7.84 6.43
C ILE A 143 -3.03 8.18 5.08
N GLU A 144 -2.59 9.25 4.43
CA GLU A 144 -3.19 9.76 3.20
C GLU A 144 -2.13 9.90 2.11
N VAL A 145 -2.56 9.84 0.85
CA VAL A 145 -1.71 10.11 -0.32
C VAL A 145 -2.00 11.53 -0.80
N THR A 146 -1.02 12.43 -0.69
CA THR A 146 -1.04 13.73 -1.35
C THR A 146 -0.76 13.53 -2.84
N THR A 147 -1.83 13.46 -3.64
CA THR A 147 -1.75 13.18 -5.08
C THR A 147 -0.85 14.18 -5.83
N ALA A 148 -0.81 15.45 -5.41
CA ALA A 148 0.05 16.47 -6.01
C ALA A 148 1.56 16.20 -5.85
N LYS A 149 1.97 15.41 -4.85
CA LYS A 149 3.37 15.03 -4.63
C LYS A 149 3.71 13.66 -5.22
N CYS A 150 2.72 12.83 -5.52
CA CYS A 150 2.95 11.46 -5.95
C CYS A 150 3.47 11.42 -7.39
N VAL A 151 4.67 10.87 -7.57
CA VAL A 151 5.32 10.72 -8.88
C VAL A 151 5.07 9.35 -9.54
N GLY A 152 4.18 8.53 -8.98
CA GLY A 152 3.81 7.25 -9.59
C GLY A 152 4.86 6.13 -9.51
N CYS A 153 5.88 6.23 -8.66
CA CYS A 153 7.00 5.27 -8.62
C CYS A 153 6.67 3.87 -8.06
N ARG A 154 5.47 3.65 -7.53
CA ARG A 154 4.96 2.37 -6.99
C ARG A 154 5.73 1.76 -5.81
N GLN A 155 6.73 2.43 -5.24
CA GLN A 155 7.51 1.92 -4.10
C GLN A 155 6.62 1.59 -2.89
N CYS A 156 5.68 2.46 -2.56
CA CYS A 156 4.71 2.24 -1.50
C CYS A 156 3.79 1.02 -1.76
N VAL A 157 3.51 0.70 -3.03
CA VAL A 157 2.71 -0.48 -3.41
C VAL A 157 3.48 -1.76 -3.08
N ALA A 158 4.75 -1.82 -3.47
CA ALA A 158 5.62 -2.96 -3.16
C ALA A 158 5.92 -3.09 -1.66
N ALA A 159 6.03 -1.96 -0.95
CA ALA A 159 6.36 -1.94 0.47
C ALA A 159 5.22 -2.36 1.41
N CYS A 160 3.97 -2.43 0.93
CA CYS A 160 2.84 -2.77 1.80
C CYS A 160 2.75 -4.30 2.00
N PRO A 161 3.05 -4.84 3.19
CA PRO A 161 3.04 -6.29 3.41
C PRO A 161 1.62 -6.89 3.31
N PHE A 162 0.60 -6.06 3.54
CA PHE A 162 -0.81 -6.45 3.50
C PHE A 162 -1.45 -6.22 2.12
N GLY A 163 -0.71 -5.68 1.15
CA GLY A 163 -1.21 -5.41 -0.20
C GLY A 163 -2.38 -4.41 -0.26
N GLN A 164 -2.47 -3.46 0.69
CA GLN A 164 -3.56 -2.48 0.78
C GLN A 164 -3.26 -1.15 0.09
N MET A 165 -2.08 -1.03 -0.51
CA MET A 165 -1.74 0.03 -1.45
C MET A 165 -2.17 -0.40 -2.85
N ARG A 166 -2.90 0.47 -3.54
CA ARG A 166 -3.37 0.26 -4.91
C ARG A 166 -2.74 1.29 -5.84
N PHE A 167 -2.79 1.02 -7.14
CA PHE A 167 -2.29 1.92 -8.17
C PHE A 167 -3.34 2.09 -9.26
N ASP A 168 -3.63 3.32 -9.63
CA ASP A 168 -4.52 3.64 -10.76
C ASP A 168 -3.65 3.79 -12.01
N ASP A 169 -3.62 2.78 -12.87
CA ASP A 169 -2.81 2.80 -14.09
C ASP A 169 -3.23 3.87 -15.10
N ARG A 170 -4.45 4.43 -14.97
CA ARG A 170 -4.92 5.53 -15.84
C ARG A 170 -4.43 6.88 -15.35
N LYS A 171 -4.44 7.09 -14.02
CA LYS A 171 -3.97 8.34 -13.41
C LYS A 171 -2.47 8.35 -13.11
N LEU A 172 -1.83 7.17 -13.14
CA LEU A 172 -0.46 6.94 -12.71
C LEU A 172 -0.21 7.35 -11.24
N LEU A 173 -1.22 7.16 -10.39
CA LEU A 173 -1.19 7.55 -8.98
C LEU A 173 -1.45 6.37 -8.06
N ALA A 174 -0.70 6.30 -6.97
CA ALA A 174 -1.01 5.39 -5.87
C ALA A 174 -2.23 5.89 -5.09
N PHE A 175 -3.04 4.97 -4.59
CA PHE A 175 -4.17 5.27 -3.72
C PHE A 175 -4.38 4.16 -2.69
N LYS A 176 -5.05 4.49 -1.59
CA LYS A 176 -5.33 3.56 -0.48
C LYS A 176 -6.53 4.05 0.31
N CYS A 177 -6.98 3.25 1.28
CA CYS A 177 -7.97 3.70 2.27
C CYS A 177 -7.47 4.95 3.01
N ASP A 178 -8.29 6.00 2.96
CA ASP A 178 -8.09 7.32 3.56
C ASP A 178 -9.00 7.49 4.79
N LEU A 179 -9.54 6.40 5.33
CA LEU A 179 -10.57 6.38 6.38
C LEU A 179 -11.76 7.31 6.09
N CYS A 180 -12.05 7.58 4.82
CA CYS A 180 -13.05 8.55 4.40
C CYS A 180 -12.84 9.96 5.01
N GLY A 181 -11.59 10.32 5.33
CA GLY A 181 -11.24 11.58 5.99
C GLY A 181 -11.41 11.55 7.52
N GLY A 182 -11.41 10.36 8.14
CA GLY A 182 -11.63 10.20 9.58
C GLY A 182 -13.10 10.38 10.02
N ASP A 183 -13.99 10.66 9.07
CA ASP A 183 -15.41 10.85 9.31
C ASP A 183 -16.18 9.59 8.88
N ASN A 184 -16.52 8.76 9.86
CA ASN A 184 -17.36 7.56 9.76
C ASN A 184 -17.22 6.78 8.42
N PRO A 185 -16.19 5.93 8.29
CA PRO A 185 -15.89 5.22 7.05
C PRO A 185 -17.13 4.52 6.46
N SER A 186 -17.39 4.78 5.17
CA SER A 186 -18.60 4.27 4.50
C SER A 186 -18.68 2.74 4.54
N CYS A 187 -17.56 2.04 4.54
CA CYS A 187 -17.54 0.58 4.66
C CYS A 187 -18.08 0.08 6.02
N ALA A 188 -17.84 0.81 7.11
CA ALA A 188 -18.40 0.48 8.43
C ALA A 188 -19.88 0.86 8.51
N ALA A 189 -20.24 2.05 8.01
CA ALA A 189 -21.62 2.54 8.02
C ALA A 189 -22.60 1.62 7.28
N PHE A 190 -22.14 0.93 6.22
CA PHE A 190 -22.96 0.04 5.40
C PHE A 190 -22.72 -1.45 5.69
N CYS A 191 -21.97 -1.81 6.73
CA CYS A 191 -21.73 -3.22 7.06
C CYS A 191 -22.95 -3.81 7.80
N PRO A 192 -23.75 -4.70 7.19
CA PRO A 192 -24.98 -5.19 7.82
C PRO A 192 -24.72 -6.12 9.01
N THR A 193 -23.56 -6.79 9.05
CA THR A 193 -23.22 -7.79 10.07
C THR A 193 -22.39 -7.22 11.22
N GLY A 194 -21.95 -5.97 11.12
CA GLY A 194 -21.01 -5.38 12.08
C GLY A 194 -19.62 -6.02 12.04
N ALA A 195 -19.22 -6.62 10.91
CA ALA A 195 -17.84 -7.07 10.67
C ALA A 195 -16.85 -5.88 10.55
N LEU A 196 -17.35 -4.69 10.24
CA LEU A 196 -16.60 -3.44 10.18
C LEU A 196 -17.25 -2.43 11.13
N VAL A 197 -16.49 -1.93 12.09
CA VAL A 197 -16.99 -0.99 13.11
C VAL A 197 -16.02 0.17 13.28
N TRP A 198 -16.54 1.39 13.32
CA TRP A 198 -15.79 2.63 13.57
C TRP A 198 -15.99 3.08 15.02
N ARG A 199 -14.94 3.07 15.84
CA ARG A 199 -15.00 3.47 17.26
C ARG A 199 -13.66 3.87 17.84
#